data_AF-A0A7X0VID7-F1
#
_entry.id   AF-A0A7X0VID7-F1
#
_cell.length_a   1.000
_cell.length_b   1.000
_cell.length_c   1.000
_cell.angle_alpha   90.00
_cell.angle_beta   90.00
_cell.angle_gamma   90.00
#
_symmetry.space_group_name_H-M   'P 1'
#
loop_
_entity.id
_entity.type
_entity.pdbx_description
1 polymer ?
#
loop_
_entity_poly.entity_id
_entity_poly.type
_entity_poly.pdbx_seq_one_letter_code
_entity_poly.pdbx_strand_id
1 'polypeptide(L)'
;MLRQMLILFGLGIAMWAVATLFFVLFGDWLLVAVGEPQFGASLFLLEALTVLVLIGVALIVRLKLFPAPGSATRFGYVGALTGLALDTFVLLNRDSVFRSFDEGQHHAFTIWMTLAYAFCLLVPAVVDRLVRTKREPVRAESEPADDESVEPLV
;
A
#
# COMPACT_ATOMS: atom_id res chain seq x y z
N MET A 1 5.09 19.99 6.24
CA MET A 1 5.76 18.67 6.32
C MET A 1 5.31 17.87 7.54
N LEU A 2 5.36 18.43 8.76
CA LEU A 2 4.92 17.72 9.99
C LEU A 2 3.47 17.21 9.93
N ARG A 3 2.51 18.06 9.50
CA ARG A 3 1.10 17.65 9.34
C ARG A 3 0.90 16.48 8.37
N GLN A 4 1.68 16.43 7.30
CA GLN A 4 1.61 15.34 6.32
C GLN A 4 2.18 14.05 6.90
N MET A 5 3.30 14.11 7.63
CA MET A 5 3.84 12.92 8.32
C MET A 5 2.85 12.39 9.36
N LEU A 6 2.22 13.25 10.16
CA LEU A 6 1.21 12.84 11.15
C LEU A 6 0.02 12.12 10.49
N ILE A 7 -0.45 12.60 9.34
CA ILE A 7 -1.53 11.95 8.59
C ILE A 7 -1.07 10.58 8.06
N LEU A 8 0.15 10.47 7.53
CA LEU A 8 0.69 9.20 7.02
C LEU A 8 0.90 8.18 8.14
N PHE A 9 1.43 8.60 9.28
CA PHE A 9 1.56 7.76 10.47
C PHE A 9 0.19 7.31 10.99
N GLY A 10 -0.76 8.24 11.14
CA GLY A 10 -2.11 7.90 11.58
C GLY A 10 -2.82 6.94 10.63
N LEU A 11 -2.64 7.10 9.32
CA LEU A 11 -3.18 6.18 8.32
C LEU A 11 -2.51 4.80 8.39
N GLY A 12 -1.20 4.74 8.63
CA GLY A 12 -0.47 3.50 8.87
C GLY A 12 -0.98 2.75 10.11
N ILE A 13 -1.17 3.44 11.22
CA ILE A 13 -1.74 2.88 12.45
C ILE A 13 -3.17 2.39 12.20
N ALA A 14 -4.00 3.18 11.52
CA ALA A 14 -5.37 2.80 11.20
C ALA A 14 -5.41 1.55 10.31
N MET A 15 -4.56 1.49 9.28
CA MET A 15 -4.46 0.34 8.38
C MET A 15 -4.03 -0.91 9.14
N TRP A 16 -3.02 -0.79 10.00
CA TRP A 16 -2.59 -1.86 10.90
C TRP A 16 -3.73 -2.32 11.80
N ALA A 17 -4.41 -1.41 12.51
CA ALA A 17 -5.48 -1.76 13.43
C ALA A 17 -6.65 -2.47 12.74
N VAL A 18 -7.01 -2.03 11.53
CA VAL A 18 -8.04 -2.69 10.70
C VAL A 18 -7.59 -4.09 10.29
N ALA A 19 -6.34 -4.26 9.86
CA ALA A 19 -5.80 -5.57 9.50
C ALA A 19 -5.75 -6.52 10.71
N THR A 20 -5.21 -6.07 11.85
CA THR A 20 -5.18 -6.85 13.09
C THR A 20 -6.59 -7.25 13.52
N LEU A 21 -7.55 -6.31 13.51
CA LEU A 21 -8.94 -6.61 13.86
C LEU A 21 -9.56 -7.63 12.89
N PHE A 22 -9.26 -7.53 11.59
CA PHE A 22 -9.70 -8.51 10.61
C PHE A 22 -9.20 -9.92 10.94
N PHE A 23 -7.94 -10.09 11.35
CA PHE A 23 -7.43 -11.39 11.79
C PHE A 23 -7.98 -11.84 13.14
N VAL A 24 -8.25 -10.93 14.06
CA VAL A 24 -8.92 -11.27 15.32
C VAL A 24 -10.34 -11.82 15.06
N LEU A 25 -11.06 -11.26 14.09
CA LEU A 25 -12.44 -11.64 13.80
C LEU A 25 -12.57 -12.85 12.86
N PHE A 26 -11.72 -12.93 11.85
CA PHE A 26 -11.85 -13.91 10.75
C PHE A 26 -10.64 -14.83 10.60
N GLY A 27 -9.57 -14.60 11.37
CA GLY A 27 -8.31 -15.29 11.16
C GLY A 27 -8.39 -16.79 11.38
N ASP A 28 -9.22 -17.27 12.31
CA ASP A 28 -9.39 -18.72 12.53
C ASP A 28 -9.96 -19.45 11.30
N TRP A 29 -10.85 -18.79 10.55
CA TRP A 29 -11.41 -19.36 9.32
C TRP A 29 -10.49 -19.16 8.11
N LEU A 30 -9.72 -18.07 8.11
CA LEU A 30 -8.97 -17.62 6.94
C LEU A 30 -7.55 -18.17 6.91
N LEU A 31 -6.91 -18.30 8.07
CA LEU A 31 -5.58 -18.89 8.23
C LEU A 31 -5.72 -20.39 8.46
N VAL A 32 -5.27 -21.13 7.47
CA VAL A 32 -5.13 -22.58 7.58
C VAL A 32 -3.76 -22.88 8.20
N ALA A 33 -3.68 -23.86 9.11
CA ALA A 33 -2.44 -24.23 9.77
C ALA A 33 -1.38 -24.77 8.80
N VAL A 34 -0.11 -24.53 9.12
CA VAL A 34 1.02 -25.05 8.32
C VAL A 34 1.05 -26.58 8.40
N GLY A 35 0.87 -27.25 7.27
CA GLY A 35 0.83 -28.72 7.16
C GLY A 35 -0.50 -29.27 6.63
N GLU A 36 -1.55 -28.44 6.62
CA GLU A 36 -2.83 -28.77 6.01
C GLU A 36 -2.76 -28.64 4.47
N PRO A 37 -3.46 -29.49 3.70
CA PRO A 37 -3.44 -29.47 2.23
C PRO A 37 -3.88 -28.12 1.63
N GLN A 38 -4.75 -27.39 2.33
CA GLN A 38 -5.35 -26.14 1.88
C GLN A 38 -4.51 -24.90 2.23
N PHE A 39 -3.40 -25.06 2.97
CA PHE A 39 -2.55 -23.95 3.41
C PHE A 39 -2.12 -23.05 2.25
N GLY A 40 -1.60 -23.62 1.17
CA GLY A 40 -1.11 -22.85 0.03
C GLY A 40 -2.21 -22.05 -0.67
N ALA A 41 -3.42 -22.61 -0.79
CA ALA A 41 -4.56 -21.93 -1.41
C ALA A 41 -5.09 -20.79 -0.54
N SER A 42 -5.19 -21.03 0.78
CA SER A 42 -5.56 -20.01 1.77
C SER A 42 -4.57 -18.84 1.76
N LEU A 43 -3.26 -19.15 1.81
CA LEU A 43 -2.20 -18.15 1.79
C LEU A 43 -2.23 -17.32 0.49
N PHE A 44 -2.36 -17.97 -0.66
CA PHE A 44 -2.44 -17.28 -1.94
C PHE A 44 -3.67 -16.37 -2.05
N LEU A 45 -4.83 -16.81 -1.57
CA LEU A 45 -6.05 -16.00 -1.54
C LEU A 45 -5.87 -14.76 -0.67
N LEU A 46 -5.23 -14.95 0.49
CA LEU A 46 -4.96 -13.89 1.45
C LEU A 46 -3.96 -12.86 0.89
N GLU A 47 -2.92 -13.32 0.20
CA GLU A 47 -1.97 -12.47 -0.51
C GLU A 47 -2.64 -11.69 -1.64
N ALA A 48 -3.46 -12.35 -2.47
CA ALA A 48 -4.19 -11.70 -3.55
C ALA A 48 -5.11 -10.59 -3.02
N LEU A 49 -5.82 -10.85 -1.91
CA LEU A 49 -6.63 -9.86 -1.22
C LEU A 49 -5.77 -8.71 -0.68
N THR A 50 -4.61 -9.02 -0.09
CA THR A 50 -3.67 -8.03 0.45
C THR A 50 -3.18 -7.09 -0.65
N VAL A 51 -2.75 -7.63 -1.79
CA VAL A 51 -2.30 -6.85 -2.95
C VAL A 51 -3.43 -5.97 -3.48
N LEU A 52 -4.65 -6.51 -3.59
CA LEU A 52 -5.82 -5.75 -4.05
C LEU A 52 -6.11 -4.55 -3.13
N VAL A 53 -6.10 -4.77 -1.81
CA VAL A 53 -6.29 -3.69 -0.82
C VAL A 53 -5.17 -2.66 -0.92
N LEU A 54 -3.91 -3.08 -1.03
CA LEU A 54 -2.76 -2.19 -1.15
C LEU A 54 -2.83 -1.33 -2.43
N ILE A 55 -3.25 -1.89 -3.56
CA ILE A 55 -3.49 -1.13 -4.79
C ILE A 55 -4.57 -0.07 -4.55
N GLY A 56 -5.71 -0.46 -3.95
CA GLY A 56 -6.80 0.45 -3.63
C GLY A 56 -6.35 1.62 -2.74
N VAL A 57 -5.64 1.32 -1.66
CA VAL A 57 -5.12 2.34 -0.73
C VAL A 57 -4.08 3.22 -1.42
N ALA A 58 -3.13 2.65 -2.17
CA ALA A 58 -2.11 3.41 -2.89
C ALA A 58 -2.73 4.37 -3.91
N LEU A 59 -3.78 3.95 -4.62
CA LEU A 59 -4.54 4.80 -5.53
C LEU A 59 -5.29 5.90 -4.78
N ILE A 60 -5.95 5.61 -3.66
CA ILE A 60 -6.64 6.64 -2.84
C ILE A 60 -5.65 7.68 -2.32
N VAL A 61 -4.51 7.24 -1.79
CA VAL A 61 -3.47 8.14 -1.28
C VAL A 61 -2.96 9.05 -2.39
N ARG A 62 -2.67 8.48 -3.58
CA ARG A 62 -2.14 9.23 -4.72
C ARG A 62 -3.17 10.15 -5.38
N LEU A 63 -4.39 9.69 -5.60
CA LEU A 63 -5.40 10.41 -6.38
C LEU A 63 -6.20 11.40 -5.53
N LYS A 64 -6.48 11.07 -4.27
CA LYS A 64 -7.44 11.81 -3.45
C LYS A 64 -6.81 12.56 -2.27
N LEU A 65 -5.70 12.04 -1.73
CA LEU A 65 -5.09 12.60 -0.51
C LEU A 65 -3.90 13.53 -0.82
N PHE A 66 -2.96 13.08 -1.65
CA PHE A 66 -1.75 13.82 -1.98
C PHE A 66 -1.34 13.59 -3.45
N PRO A 67 -1.73 14.47 -4.39
CA PRO A 67 -1.34 14.38 -5.80
C PRO A 67 0.14 14.74 -6.07
N ALA A 68 1.02 14.52 -5.09
CA ALA A 68 2.44 14.76 -5.19
C ALA A 68 3.20 13.47 -5.58
N PRO A 69 4.17 13.55 -6.50
CA PRO A 69 4.98 12.39 -6.88
C PRO A 69 5.74 11.85 -5.66
N GLY A 70 5.72 10.52 -5.46
CA GLY A 70 6.40 9.85 -4.35
C GLY A 70 5.61 9.77 -3.04
N SER A 71 4.38 10.31 -2.98
CA SER A 71 3.60 10.28 -1.74
C SER A 71 3.11 8.87 -1.38
N ALA A 72 2.80 8.03 -2.36
CA ALA A 72 2.39 6.65 -2.14
C ALA A 72 3.55 5.78 -1.63
N THR A 73 4.76 5.98 -2.15
CA THR A 73 5.96 5.27 -1.68
C THR A 73 6.30 5.62 -0.24
N ARG A 74 6.24 6.92 0.12
CA ARG A 74 6.45 7.36 1.52
C ARG A 74 5.39 6.79 2.46
N PHE A 75 4.14 6.70 2.01
CA PHE A 75 3.09 6.01 2.76
C PHE A 75 3.44 4.54 3.00
N GLY A 76 3.85 3.80 1.96
CA GLY A 76 4.28 2.40 2.09
C GLY A 76 5.40 2.22 3.12
N TYR A 77 6.43 3.07 3.09
CA TYR A 77 7.53 3.00 4.07
C TYR A 77 7.08 3.30 5.50
N VAL A 78 6.34 4.39 5.72
CA VAL A 78 5.89 4.77 7.07
C VAL A 78 4.87 3.75 7.62
N GLY A 79 3.97 3.28 6.76
CA GLY A 79 3.01 2.23 7.08
C GLY A 79 3.71 0.92 7.45
N ALA A 80 4.67 0.47 6.64
CA ALA A 80 5.45 -0.73 6.91
C ALA A 80 6.23 -0.62 8.23
N LEU A 81 6.93 0.50 8.45
CA LEU A 81 7.69 0.72 9.69
C LEU A 81 6.80 0.68 10.94
N THR A 82 5.66 1.37 10.88
CA THR A 82 4.73 1.46 12.00
C THR A 82 4.05 0.12 12.24
N GLY A 83 3.59 -0.54 11.17
CA GLY A 83 2.98 -1.85 11.23
C GLY A 83 3.92 -2.90 11.82
N LEU A 84 5.17 -2.98 11.34
CA LEU A 84 6.16 -3.94 11.86
C LEU A 84 6.44 -3.73 13.36
N ALA A 85 6.53 -2.47 13.79
CA ALA A 85 6.75 -2.15 15.20
C ALA A 85 5.58 -2.63 16.07
N LEU A 86 4.34 -2.43 15.60
CA LEU A 86 3.14 -2.86 16.30
C LEU A 86 2.95 -4.39 16.24
N ASP A 87 3.23 -5.02 15.10
CA ASP A 87 3.18 -6.47 14.95
C ASP A 87 4.23 -7.17 15.80
N THR A 88 5.39 -6.54 16.06
CA THR A 88 6.35 -7.05 17.04
C THR A 88 5.70 -7.20 18.42
N PHE A 89 4.90 -6.21 18.85
CA PHE A 89 4.16 -6.28 20.11
C PHE A 89 3.05 -7.35 20.08
N VAL A 90 2.35 -7.48 18.95
CA VAL A 90 1.33 -8.52 18.75
C VAL A 90 1.94 -9.91 18.83
N LEU A 91 3.08 -10.14 18.18
CA LEU A 91 3.75 -11.43 18.17
C LEU A 91 4.30 -11.80 19.55
N LEU A 92 4.79 -10.82 20.32
CA LEU A 92 5.18 -11.02 21.72
C LEU A 92 4.01 -11.44 22.61
N ASN A 93 2.80 -10.99 22.29
CA ASN A 93 1.57 -11.28 23.06
C ASN A 93 0.59 -12.13 22.24
N ARG A 94 1.09 -12.98 21.34
CA ARG A 94 0.30 -13.65 20.29
C ARG A 94 -0.89 -14.43 20.84
N ASP A 95 -0.70 -15.14 21.96
CA ASP A 95 -1.74 -15.95 22.59
C ASP A 95 -2.84 -15.08 23.23
N SER A 96 -2.51 -13.85 23.63
CA SER A 96 -3.48 -12.91 24.18
C SER A 96 -4.22 -12.13 23.11
N VAL A 97 -3.57 -11.82 21.98
CA VAL A 97 -4.18 -11.04 20.88
C VAL A 97 -5.02 -11.95 19.98
N PHE A 98 -4.49 -13.11 19.60
CA PHE A 98 -5.17 -14.10 18.76
C PHE A 98 -5.48 -15.36 19.57
N ARG A 99 -6.39 -15.24 20.54
CA ARG A 99 -6.76 -16.33 21.45
C ARG A 99 -7.34 -17.57 20.76
N SER A 100 -7.89 -17.40 19.57
CA SER A 100 -8.49 -18.48 18.80
C SER A 100 -7.48 -19.25 17.95
N PHE A 101 -6.25 -18.75 17.80
CA PHE A 101 -5.28 -19.37 16.89
C PHE A 101 -4.60 -20.57 17.55
N ASP A 102 -4.39 -21.61 16.76
CA ASP A 102 -3.45 -22.68 17.09
C ASP A 102 -2.00 -22.31 16.70
N GLU A 103 -1.04 -23.15 17.11
CA GLU A 103 0.38 -22.93 16.83
C GLU A 103 0.71 -22.88 15.33
N GLY A 104 0.01 -23.67 14.51
CA GLY A 104 0.14 -23.68 13.07
C GLY A 104 -0.44 -22.43 12.40
N GLN A 105 -1.53 -21.88 12.93
CA GLN A 105 -2.14 -20.62 12.47
C GLN A 105 -1.29 -19.41 12.86
N HIS A 106 -0.64 -19.43 14.03
CA HIS A 106 0.37 -18.43 14.39
C HIS A 106 1.54 -18.45 13.39
N HIS A 107 2.01 -19.64 13.00
CA HIS A 107 3.05 -19.76 11.96
C HIS A 107 2.53 -19.25 10.60
N ALA A 108 1.34 -19.65 10.18
CA ALA A 108 0.72 -19.17 8.94
C ALA A 108 0.59 -17.64 8.91
N PHE A 109 0.19 -17.03 10.03
CA PHE A 109 0.10 -15.58 10.16
C PHE A 109 1.45 -14.90 9.96
N THR A 110 2.53 -15.42 10.56
CA THR A 110 3.87 -14.83 10.38
C THR A 110 4.36 -14.93 8.94
N ILE A 111 4.08 -16.04 8.24
CA ILE A 111 4.41 -16.21 6.83
C ILE A 111 3.67 -15.16 6.00
N TRP A 112 2.34 -15.08 6.15
CA TRP A 112 1.54 -14.06 5.47
C TRP A 112 2.04 -12.64 5.76
N MET A 113 2.31 -12.32 7.02
CA MET A 113 2.77 -11.01 7.47
C MET A 113 4.07 -10.59 6.74
N THR A 114 5.03 -11.51 6.60
CA THR A 114 6.30 -11.20 5.91
C THR A 114 6.07 -10.84 4.43
N LEU A 115 5.18 -11.55 3.75
CA LEU A 115 4.83 -11.30 2.34
C LEU A 115 3.99 -10.03 2.20
N ALA A 116 3.05 -9.80 3.13
CA ALA A 116 2.24 -8.59 3.18
C ALA A 116 3.10 -7.33 3.31
N TYR A 117 4.14 -7.34 4.15
CA TYR A 117 5.07 -6.21 4.25
C TYR A 117 5.95 -6.04 3.01
N ALA A 118 6.38 -7.12 2.36
CA ALA A 118 7.08 -7.03 1.09
C ALA A 118 6.19 -6.34 0.02
N PHE A 119 4.92 -6.72 -0.06
CA PHE A 119 3.95 -6.06 -0.95
C PHE A 119 3.63 -4.62 -0.51
N CYS A 120 3.57 -4.34 0.79
CA CYS A 120 3.34 -3.00 1.32
C CYS A 120 4.42 -2.01 0.87
N LEU A 121 5.66 -2.48 0.69
CA LEU A 121 6.74 -1.67 0.14
C LEU A 121 6.70 -1.61 -1.39
N LEU A 122 6.45 -2.73 -2.05
CA LEU A 122 6.56 -2.86 -3.51
C LEU A 122 5.36 -2.22 -4.25
N VAL A 123 4.13 -2.51 -3.83
CA VAL A 123 2.90 -2.09 -4.52
C VAL A 123 2.80 -0.57 -4.61
N PRO A 124 2.96 0.22 -3.52
CA PRO A 124 2.88 1.68 -3.62
C PRO A 124 3.99 2.28 -4.48
N ALA A 125 5.19 1.68 -4.50
CA ALA A 125 6.28 2.10 -5.36
C ALA A 125 5.98 1.86 -6.85
N VAL A 126 5.39 0.71 -7.18
CA VAL A 126 4.96 0.38 -8.55
C VAL A 126 3.82 1.29 -9.00
N VAL A 127 2.81 1.50 -8.15
CA VAL A 127 1.69 2.44 -8.42
C VAL A 127 2.20 3.88 -8.59
N ASP A 128 3.19 4.31 -7.79
CA ASP A 128 3.80 5.63 -7.92
C ASP A 128 4.58 5.78 -9.25
N ARG A 129 5.19 4.70 -9.76
CA ARG A 129 5.85 4.71 -11.07
C ARG A 129 4.85 4.68 -12.22
N LEU A 130 3.83 3.82 -12.18
CA LEU A 130 2.85 3.62 -13.24
C LEU A 130 2.03 4.88 -13.54
N VAL A 131 1.45 5.50 -12.51
CA VAL A 131 0.62 6.70 -12.72
C VAL A 131 1.47 7.94 -13.07
N ARG A 132 2.82 7.89 -12.94
CA ARG A 132 3.73 8.96 -13.39
C ARG A 132 3.98 8.94 -14.90
N THR A 133 3.73 7.81 -15.58
CA THR A 133 3.91 7.67 -17.04
C THR A 133 2.79 8.35 -17.84
N LYS A 134 1.66 8.72 -17.23
CA LYS A 134 0.63 9.54 -17.88
C LYS A 134 0.98 11.04 -17.79
N ARG A 135 2.17 11.43 -18.25
CA ARG A 135 2.46 12.82 -18.63
C ARG A 135 1.98 13.00 -20.06
N GLU A 136 1.19 14.03 -20.30
CA GLU A 136 0.61 14.41 -21.60
C GLU A 136 1.60 14.26 -22.77
N PRO A 137 1.12 13.87 -23.97
CA PRO A 137 1.90 14.08 -25.19
C PRO A 137 2.25 15.56 -25.23
N VAL A 138 3.51 15.86 -25.54
CA VAL A 138 4.01 17.22 -25.75
C VAL A 138 2.99 17.97 -26.61
N ARG A 139 2.24 18.88 -25.99
CA ARG A 139 1.38 19.82 -26.69
C ARG A 139 2.33 20.80 -27.37
N ALA A 140 2.76 20.43 -28.58
CA ALA A 140 3.42 21.32 -29.50
C ALA A 140 2.39 22.36 -29.92
N GLU A 141 2.27 23.42 -29.14
CA GLU A 141 1.40 24.54 -29.48
C GLU A 141 2.19 25.82 -29.24
N SER A 142 2.78 26.31 -30.32
CA SER A 142 2.52 27.67 -30.80
C SER A 142 3.32 27.90 -32.09
N GLU A 143 2.68 27.65 -33.24
CA GLU A 143 2.84 28.59 -34.36
C GLU A 143 2.47 30.00 -33.87
N PRO A 144 3.11 31.03 -34.43
CA PRO A 144 2.37 32.21 -34.81
C PRO A 144 2.43 32.36 -36.33
N ALA A 145 1.26 32.26 -36.95
CA ALA A 145 0.97 32.96 -38.19
C ALA A 145 0.55 34.40 -37.79
N ASP A 146 1.27 35.39 -38.31
CA ASP A 146 0.86 36.79 -38.54
C ASP A 146 1.91 37.35 -39.52
N ASP A 147 1.66 37.35 -40.83
CA ASP A 147 0.85 38.29 -41.63
C ASP A 147 1.65 39.53 -42.08
N GLU A 148 1.53 39.78 -43.38
CA GLU A 148 2.15 40.81 -44.21
C GLU A 148 1.80 42.24 -43.73
N SER A 149 2.78 43.15 -43.69
CA SER A 149 2.56 44.57 -44.05
C SER A 149 3.87 45.38 -44.25
N VAL A 150 4.20 45.62 -45.52
CA VAL A 150 4.58 46.90 -46.17
C VAL A 150 5.58 47.88 -45.46
N GLU A 151 6.81 47.99 -46.02
CA GLU A 151 7.68 49.15 -46.40
C GLU A 151 7.71 50.50 -45.60
N PRO A 152 8.68 51.46 -45.78
CA PRO A 152 9.86 51.56 -46.68
C PRO A 152 11.18 52.19 -46.06
N LEU A 153 12.16 52.52 -46.93
CA LEU A 153 13.36 53.41 -46.79
C LEU A 153 14.61 52.75 -46.15
N VAL A 154 15.81 52.70 -46.75
CA VAL A 154 16.60 53.68 -47.55
C VAL A 154 17.48 52.94 -48.56
#